data_AF-A0A349MAX3-F1
#
_entry.id   AF-A0A349MAX3-F1
#
_cell.length_a   1.000
_cell.length_b   1.000
_cell.length_c   1.000
_cell.angle_alpha   90.00
_cell.angle_beta   90.00
_cell.angle_gamma   90.00
#
_symmetry.space_group_name_H-M   'P 1'
#
loop_
_entity.id
_entity.type
_entity.pdbx_description
1 polymer ?
#
loop_
_entity_poly.entity_id
_entity_poly.type
_entity_poly.pdbx_seq_one_letter_code
_entity_poly.pdbx_strand_id
1 'polypeptide(L)'
;NGNVVASGGPYEAQATEYVEQVCVNAGCYTLTVNDSFGDGLCCGYGEGSYTVSSQGTVLASGGEFADAESVEVCLGSGFGCTDETACNYDAEATSDDGSCDFSSCVGCTDAEACNYNPSATIDDGSCVLPDPVDGCTDTCDFPVSVTEAALGQTLSGTAVEFGAYGSLTSLDVTMDWSQVDGTGAWPADMLIEIGLPDGSCVALGGYDVTSATCTNLGNYAAVWPESWAVTTAGTYTTSVDLSGAGLSGSGLWSITIINGWTAGGSSNYDATFTMTGLCTSDDVDIPGCTDASACNYNPNATVDDGSCDFASCSGCTDASACNYNPNATEDDGSCEFTSCVGCTDPSACNYDASATIDDGSCLQLDACGVCGGDNSSCSGCTNPEA
;
A
#
# COMPACT_ATOMS: atom_id res chain seq x y z
N ASN A 1 52.46 -41.20 1.32
CA ASN A 1 53.94 -41.35 1.29
C ASN A 1 54.68 -40.19 0.61
N GLY A 2 54.06 -39.04 0.33
CA GLY A 2 54.79 -37.85 -0.17
C GLY A 2 55.46 -38.01 -1.54
N ASN A 3 55.17 -39.09 -2.26
CA ASN A 3 55.68 -39.31 -3.61
C ASN A 3 54.76 -38.61 -4.60
N VAL A 4 55.33 -37.78 -5.46
CA VAL A 4 54.62 -37.17 -6.60
C VAL A 4 54.26 -38.28 -7.59
N VAL A 5 52.96 -38.42 -7.88
CA VAL A 5 52.44 -39.44 -8.81
C VAL A 5 52.24 -38.90 -10.22
N ALA A 6 52.05 -37.59 -10.36
CA ALA A 6 52.04 -36.85 -11.61
C ALA A 6 52.37 -35.38 -11.32
N SER A 7 52.89 -34.70 -12.34
CA SER A 7 53.19 -33.26 -12.32
C SER A 7 53.27 -32.77 -13.75
N GLY A 8 52.71 -31.59 -14.02
CA GLY A 8 52.79 -30.94 -15.33
C GLY A 8 53.27 -29.50 -15.25
N GLY A 9 53.30 -28.83 -16.39
CA GLY A 9 53.75 -27.45 -16.57
C GLY A 9 55.19 -27.32 -17.11
N PRO A 10 55.64 -26.08 -17.40
CA PRO A 10 54.87 -24.84 -17.33
C PRO A 10 53.78 -24.76 -18.41
N TYR A 11 52.68 -24.07 -18.11
CA TYR A 11 51.52 -23.93 -18.98
C TYR A 11 51.50 -22.52 -19.62
N GLU A 12 52.37 -22.30 -20.61
CA GLU A 12 52.67 -20.94 -21.12
C GLU A 12 51.74 -20.43 -22.24
N ALA A 13 50.87 -21.28 -22.80
CA ALA A 13 49.98 -20.86 -23.90
C ALA A 13 48.76 -20.11 -23.35
N GLN A 14 48.47 -18.95 -23.95
CA GLN A 14 47.34 -18.11 -23.55
C GLN A 14 46.00 -18.78 -23.88
N ALA A 15 45.01 -18.62 -22.99
CA ALA A 15 43.62 -19.09 -23.16
C ALA A 15 43.52 -20.54 -23.68
N THR A 16 44.40 -21.40 -23.20
CA THR A 16 44.50 -22.80 -23.64
C THR A 16 44.07 -23.72 -22.52
N GLU A 17 43.15 -24.63 -22.82
CA GLU A 17 42.77 -25.71 -21.91
C GLU A 17 43.82 -26.83 -21.99
N TYR A 18 44.35 -27.22 -20.83
CA TYR A 18 45.27 -28.34 -20.68
C TYR A 18 44.56 -29.49 -20.00
N VAL A 19 44.45 -30.62 -20.71
CA VAL A 19 43.85 -31.84 -20.17
C VAL A 19 44.94 -32.90 -20.02
N GLU A 20 45.15 -33.35 -18.78
CA GLU A 20 46.04 -34.46 -18.46
C GLU A 20 45.24 -35.59 -17.81
N GLN A 21 45.44 -36.82 -18.31
CA GLN A 21 44.81 -38.01 -17.76
C GLN A 21 45.87 -38.88 -17.09
N VAL A 22 45.72 -39.11 -15.79
CA VAL A 22 46.67 -39.87 -14.98
C VAL A 22 45.97 -41.09 -14.38
N CYS A 23 46.57 -42.26 -14.54
CA CYS A 23 46.11 -43.48 -13.88
C CYS A 23 46.84 -43.62 -12.54
N VAL A 24 46.11 -43.49 -11.44
CA VAL A 24 46.62 -43.73 -10.09
C VAL A 24 45.83 -44.84 -9.41
N ASN A 25 46.41 -45.43 -8.36
CA ASN A 25 45.70 -46.43 -7.56
C ASN A 25 44.61 -45.75 -6.70
N ALA A 26 43.74 -46.54 -6.08
CA ALA A 26 42.85 -46.01 -5.05
C ALA A 26 43.66 -45.46 -3.86
N GLY A 27 43.23 -44.31 -3.33
CA GLY A 27 43.87 -43.58 -2.25
C GLY A 27 43.60 -42.07 -2.32
N CYS A 28 44.02 -41.34 -1.30
CA CYS A 28 43.97 -39.88 -1.28
C CYS A 28 45.28 -39.28 -1.78
N TYR A 29 45.14 -38.21 -2.56
CA TYR A 29 46.21 -37.49 -3.23
C TYR A 29 46.03 -36.01 -2.97
N THR A 30 47.12 -35.28 -2.79
CA THR A 30 47.07 -33.82 -2.75
C THR A 30 47.36 -33.31 -4.16
N LEU A 31 46.40 -32.62 -4.76
CA LEU A 31 46.68 -31.75 -5.90
C LEU A 31 47.24 -30.44 -5.36
N THR A 32 48.40 -30.02 -5.86
CA THR A 32 48.92 -28.68 -5.64
C THR A 32 48.98 -27.95 -6.96
N VAL A 33 48.24 -26.86 -7.08
CA VAL A 33 48.32 -25.93 -8.22
C VAL A 33 49.21 -24.77 -7.79
N ASN A 34 50.18 -24.41 -8.62
CA ASN A 34 51.10 -23.32 -8.35
C ASN A 34 50.96 -22.27 -9.45
N ASP A 35 50.91 -21.00 -9.07
CA ASP A 35 50.99 -19.86 -9.97
C ASP A 35 52.23 -19.03 -9.65
N SER A 36 53.03 -18.75 -10.66
CA SER A 36 54.30 -18.04 -10.50
C SER A 36 54.15 -16.53 -10.34
N PHE A 37 52.99 -15.97 -10.71
CA PHE A 37 52.73 -14.53 -10.63
C PHE A 37 52.01 -14.14 -9.33
N GLY A 38 51.40 -15.11 -8.65
CA GLY A 38 50.76 -14.95 -7.35
C GLY A 38 49.39 -14.30 -7.42
N ASP A 39 48.79 -14.21 -8.61
CA ASP A 39 47.42 -13.73 -8.81
C ASP A 39 46.40 -14.88 -8.87
N GLY A 40 46.85 -16.11 -9.15
CA GLY A 40 46.01 -17.30 -9.23
C GLY A 40 45.83 -17.76 -10.67
N LEU A 41 44.76 -18.53 -10.95
CA LEU A 41 44.33 -18.77 -12.34
C LEU A 41 43.38 -17.66 -12.85
N CYS A 42 43.14 -16.66 -12.01
CA CYS A 42 42.37 -15.42 -12.17
C CYS A 42 43.32 -14.27 -11.75
N CYS A 43 43.24 -12.98 -12.09
CA CYS A 43 42.43 -12.20 -13.02
C CYS A 43 43.27 -10.97 -13.44
N GLY A 44 43.14 -10.56 -14.71
CA GLY A 44 43.84 -9.43 -15.34
C GLY A 44 44.09 -9.66 -16.82
N TYR A 45 44.30 -10.92 -17.19
CA TYR A 45 44.50 -11.38 -18.58
C TYR A 45 43.55 -12.53 -19.01
N GLY A 46 42.60 -12.93 -18.15
CA GLY A 46 41.58 -13.94 -18.41
C GLY A 46 41.05 -14.56 -17.11
N GLU A 47 39.91 -15.27 -17.19
CA GLU A 47 39.40 -16.14 -16.12
C GLU A 47 39.79 -17.59 -16.44
N GLY A 48 40.67 -18.15 -15.63
CA GLY A 48 41.09 -19.55 -15.70
C GLY A 48 40.63 -20.32 -14.47
N SER A 49 40.57 -21.64 -14.61
CA SER A 49 40.20 -22.55 -13.53
C SER A 49 40.88 -23.91 -13.74
N TYR A 50 40.88 -24.74 -12.72
CA TYR A 50 41.20 -26.15 -12.83
C TYR A 50 40.01 -26.99 -12.36
N THR A 51 39.93 -28.21 -12.89
CA THR A 51 38.97 -29.21 -12.43
C THR A 51 39.64 -30.57 -12.45
N VAL A 52 39.54 -31.30 -11.34
CA VAL A 52 39.96 -32.70 -11.22
C VAL A 52 38.72 -33.55 -11.26
N SER A 53 38.67 -34.53 -12.15
CA SER A 53 37.56 -35.47 -12.21
C SER A 53 38.03 -36.92 -12.35
N SER A 54 37.21 -37.84 -11.86
CA SER A 54 37.40 -39.28 -12.01
C SER A 54 36.12 -39.92 -12.48
N GLN A 55 36.17 -40.63 -13.62
CA GLN A 55 35.02 -41.33 -14.22
C GLN A 55 33.77 -40.43 -14.38
N GLY A 56 33.98 -39.12 -14.62
CA GLY A 56 32.90 -38.14 -14.78
C GLY A 56 32.44 -37.44 -13.50
N THR A 57 32.95 -37.83 -12.32
CA THR A 57 32.68 -37.14 -11.05
C THR A 57 33.76 -36.09 -10.80
N VAL A 58 33.39 -34.83 -10.55
CA VAL A 58 34.33 -33.77 -10.16
C VAL A 58 34.73 -34.00 -8.70
N LEU A 59 36.04 -34.11 -8.44
CA LEU A 59 36.62 -34.33 -7.12
C LEU A 59 37.14 -33.03 -6.50
N ALA A 60 37.58 -32.09 -7.33
CA ALA A 60 37.99 -30.76 -6.89
C ALA A 60 37.91 -29.78 -8.07
N SER A 61 37.69 -28.51 -7.75
CA SER A 61 37.75 -27.39 -8.69
C SER A 61 38.22 -26.15 -7.97
N GLY A 62 38.93 -25.28 -8.67
CA GLY A 62 39.38 -24.01 -8.10
C GLY A 62 39.98 -23.10 -9.17
N GLY A 63 40.59 -22.02 -8.72
CA GLY A 63 41.18 -21.00 -9.59
C GLY A 63 41.49 -19.68 -8.90
N GLU A 64 40.88 -19.44 -7.73
CA GLU A 64 41.10 -18.24 -6.91
C GLU A 64 42.06 -18.54 -5.76
N PHE A 65 43.36 -18.29 -5.98
CA PHE A 65 44.39 -18.41 -4.96
C PHE A 65 45.55 -17.46 -5.30
N ALA A 66 46.50 -17.26 -4.38
CA ALA A 66 47.69 -16.44 -4.65
C ALA A 66 48.77 -17.27 -5.35
N ASP A 67 49.87 -17.61 -4.66
CA ASP A 67 50.98 -18.36 -5.26
C ASP A 67 50.69 -19.86 -5.45
N ALA A 68 49.81 -20.43 -4.62
CA ALA A 68 49.44 -21.84 -4.71
C ALA A 68 48.13 -22.17 -3.98
N GLU A 69 47.49 -23.24 -4.44
CA GLU A 69 46.38 -23.92 -3.76
C GLU A 69 46.73 -25.40 -3.61
N SER A 70 46.32 -26.01 -2.49
CA SER A 70 46.41 -27.46 -2.32
C SER A 70 45.08 -28.01 -1.86
N VAL A 71 44.57 -28.99 -2.61
CA VAL A 71 43.31 -29.68 -2.34
C VAL A 71 43.56 -31.18 -2.25
N GLU A 72 42.98 -31.83 -1.26
CA GLU A 72 43.01 -33.28 -1.14
C GLU A 72 41.90 -33.88 -2.01
N VAL A 73 42.23 -34.88 -2.82
CA VAL A 73 41.31 -35.63 -3.68
C VAL A 73 41.46 -37.12 -3.41
N CYS A 74 40.38 -37.80 -3.10
CA CYS A 74 40.37 -39.23 -2.81
C CYS A 74 39.77 -40.04 -3.97
N LEU A 75 40.37 -41.20 -4.25
CA LEU A 75 39.99 -42.09 -5.36
C LEU A 75 39.73 -43.50 -4.84
N GLY A 76 38.62 -44.10 -5.23
CA GLY A 76 38.26 -45.49 -4.91
C GLY A 76 36.90 -45.63 -4.22
N SER A 77 36.44 -46.87 -4.03
CA SER A 77 35.20 -47.15 -3.32
C SER A 77 35.34 -46.89 -1.82
N GLY A 78 34.48 -46.06 -1.24
CA GLY A 78 34.39 -45.79 0.21
C GLY A 78 34.85 -44.40 0.66
N PHE A 79 35.07 -43.46 -0.27
CA PHE A 79 35.34 -42.05 0.00
C PHE A 79 34.19 -41.19 -0.55
N GLY A 80 33.74 -40.22 0.23
CA GLY A 80 32.62 -39.32 -0.06
C GLY A 80 32.19 -38.59 1.21
N CYS A 81 31.20 -37.71 1.14
CA CYS A 81 30.72 -37.01 2.32
C CYS A 81 30.09 -38.00 3.33
N THR A 82 30.67 -38.12 4.52
CA THR A 82 30.16 -39.01 5.58
C THR A 82 29.22 -38.31 6.56
N ASP A 83 29.00 -37.00 6.41
CA ASP A 83 28.11 -36.24 7.26
C ASP A 83 26.66 -36.37 6.76
N GLU A 84 25.81 -37.03 7.55
CA GLU A 84 24.39 -37.23 7.25
C GLU A 84 23.60 -35.91 7.12
N THR A 85 24.15 -34.78 7.58
CA THR A 85 23.53 -33.45 7.48
C THR A 85 23.93 -32.66 6.24
N ALA A 86 24.85 -33.17 5.42
CA ALA A 86 25.26 -32.52 4.18
C ALA A 86 24.31 -32.85 3.01
N CYS A 87 24.16 -31.91 2.09
CA CYS A 87 23.38 -32.01 0.86
C CYS A 87 23.81 -33.15 -0.07
N ASN A 88 25.08 -33.54 0.00
CA ASN A 88 25.66 -34.60 -0.83
C ASN A 88 26.18 -35.79 0.00
N TYR A 89 25.56 -36.06 1.16
CA TYR A 89 25.84 -37.24 1.97
C TYR A 89 25.87 -38.53 1.13
N ASP A 90 26.92 -39.33 1.29
CA ASP A 90 27.09 -40.64 0.66
C ASP A 90 27.09 -41.75 1.72
N ALA A 91 26.00 -42.53 1.76
CA ALA A 91 25.83 -43.63 2.71
C ALA A 91 26.81 -44.81 2.50
N GLU A 92 27.46 -44.90 1.34
CA GLU A 92 28.49 -45.90 1.04
C GLU A 92 29.91 -45.38 1.35
N ALA A 93 30.05 -44.09 1.69
CA ALA A 93 31.32 -43.53 2.15
C ALA A 93 31.66 -44.05 3.55
N THR A 94 32.88 -44.57 3.68
CA THR A 94 33.45 -45.06 4.95
C THR A 94 34.52 -44.12 5.51
N SER A 95 34.89 -43.10 4.74
CA SER A 95 35.86 -42.07 5.08
C SER A 95 35.45 -40.77 4.40
N ASP A 96 35.39 -39.70 5.17
CA ASP A 96 35.16 -38.35 4.65
C ASP A 96 36.31 -37.94 3.73
N ASP A 97 35.97 -37.35 2.59
CA ASP A 97 36.93 -36.78 1.63
C ASP A 97 36.87 -35.24 1.57
N GLY A 98 36.10 -34.62 2.47
CA GLY A 98 35.94 -33.16 2.55
C GLY A 98 35.02 -32.60 1.47
N SER A 99 34.32 -33.45 0.71
CA SER A 99 33.38 -33.01 -0.32
C SER A 99 32.03 -32.52 0.21
N CYS A 100 31.78 -32.58 1.53
CA CYS A 100 30.49 -32.23 2.13
C CYS A 100 30.02 -30.81 1.76
N ASP A 101 28.86 -30.73 1.11
CA ASP A 101 28.17 -29.51 0.71
C ASP A 101 27.01 -29.24 1.68
N PHE A 102 27.01 -28.07 2.32
CA PHE A 102 25.96 -27.66 3.26
C PHE A 102 25.09 -26.52 2.74
N SER A 103 25.21 -26.18 1.45
CA SER A 103 24.67 -24.94 0.88
C SER A 103 23.78 -25.14 -0.35
N SER A 104 23.95 -26.21 -1.10
CA SER A 104 23.16 -26.39 -2.34
C SER A 104 21.70 -26.80 -2.11
N CYS A 105 21.37 -27.31 -0.94
CA CYS A 105 20.06 -27.84 -0.59
C CYS A 105 19.40 -27.09 0.57
N VAL A 106 19.90 -25.91 0.93
CA VAL A 106 19.26 -25.05 1.93
C VAL A 106 18.16 -24.20 1.31
N GLY A 107 17.12 -23.94 2.07
CA GLY A 107 16.01 -23.07 1.71
C GLY A 107 14.73 -23.51 2.42
N CYS A 108 13.64 -22.79 2.20
CA CYS A 108 12.39 -23.13 2.88
C CYS A 108 11.87 -24.53 2.48
N THR A 109 11.78 -25.43 3.46
CA THR A 109 11.27 -26.81 3.27
C THR A 109 9.78 -26.97 3.57
N ASP A 110 9.14 -25.93 4.10
CA ASP A 110 7.71 -25.96 4.43
C ASP A 110 6.86 -25.83 3.15
N ALA A 111 6.12 -26.87 2.80
CA ALA A 111 5.27 -26.88 1.60
C ALA A 111 4.07 -25.93 1.67
N GLU A 112 3.75 -25.41 2.86
CA GLU A 112 2.71 -24.41 3.07
C GLU A 112 3.27 -22.98 2.98
N ALA A 113 4.59 -22.78 3.01
CA ALA A 113 5.21 -21.46 2.94
C ALA A 113 5.26 -20.88 1.51
N CYS A 114 5.22 -19.55 1.45
CA CYS A 114 5.15 -18.76 0.22
C CYS A 114 6.42 -18.80 -0.63
N ASN A 115 7.56 -18.99 0.01
CA ASN A 115 8.86 -19.17 -0.63
C ASN A 115 9.36 -20.62 -0.57
N TYR A 116 8.45 -21.59 -0.47
CA TYR A 116 8.77 -23.02 -0.49
C TYR A 116 9.71 -23.36 -1.66
N ASN A 117 10.83 -23.98 -1.33
CA ASN A 117 11.79 -24.49 -2.30
C ASN A 117 11.70 -26.02 -2.37
N PRO A 118 11.12 -26.59 -3.44
CA PRO A 118 11.00 -28.05 -3.57
C PRO A 118 12.35 -28.77 -3.75
N SER A 119 13.45 -28.05 -4.01
CA SER A 119 14.79 -28.63 -4.04
C SER A 119 15.53 -28.51 -2.71
N ALA A 120 15.00 -27.79 -1.73
CA ALA A 120 15.60 -27.69 -0.41
C ALA A 120 15.31 -28.96 0.40
N THR A 121 16.34 -29.50 1.04
CA THR A 121 16.23 -30.62 1.99
C THR A 121 16.63 -30.21 3.40
N ILE A 122 17.16 -28.99 3.56
CA ILE A 122 17.56 -28.41 4.85
C ILE A 122 16.88 -27.05 4.98
N ASP A 123 16.10 -26.88 6.04
CA ASP A 123 15.51 -25.59 6.38
C ASP A 123 16.57 -24.64 6.92
N ASP A 124 16.71 -23.48 6.29
CA ASP A 124 17.57 -22.38 6.74
C ASP A 124 16.81 -21.33 7.56
N GLY A 125 15.53 -21.57 7.85
CA GLY A 125 14.67 -20.62 8.55
C GLY A 125 14.20 -19.46 7.66
N SER A 126 14.37 -19.54 6.34
CA SER A 126 13.88 -18.53 5.41
C SER A 126 12.38 -18.60 5.15
N CYS A 127 11.66 -19.61 5.66
CA CYS A 127 10.24 -19.80 5.36
C CYS A 127 9.38 -18.59 5.72
N VAL A 128 8.62 -18.11 4.72
CA VAL A 128 7.58 -17.09 4.84
C VAL A 128 6.24 -17.80 4.84
N LEU A 129 5.54 -17.84 5.97
CA LEU A 129 4.24 -18.50 6.06
C LEU A 129 3.14 -17.63 5.43
N PRO A 130 2.12 -18.24 4.79
CA PRO A 130 0.96 -17.52 4.27
C PRO A 130 0.23 -16.78 5.38
N ASP A 131 -0.16 -15.55 5.07
CA ASP A 131 -1.05 -14.77 5.92
C ASP A 131 -2.45 -15.46 6.00
N PRO A 132 -3.10 -15.52 7.18
CA PRO A 132 -4.42 -16.14 7.34
C PRO A 132 -5.56 -15.51 6.53
N VAL A 133 -5.41 -14.25 6.10
CA VAL A 133 -6.37 -13.46 5.32
C VAL A 133 -5.97 -13.45 3.85
N ASP A 134 -4.71 -13.10 3.54
CA ASP A 134 -4.26 -12.81 2.17
C ASP A 134 -3.35 -13.89 1.55
N GLY A 135 -3.02 -14.94 2.29
CA GLY A 135 -2.26 -16.08 1.79
C GLY A 135 -0.82 -15.71 1.43
N CYS A 136 -0.36 -16.11 0.24
CA CYS A 136 1.04 -15.95 -0.18
C CYS A 136 1.27 -14.86 -1.22
N THR A 137 0.37 -13.89 -1.28
CA THR A 137 0.43 -12.84 -2.30
C THR A 137 0.53 -11.48 -1.63
N ASP A 138 1.76 -11.03 -1.39
CA ASP A 138 2.01 -9.59 -1.36
C ASP A 138 1.41 -9.03 -2.66
N THR A 139 0.34 -8.26 -2.53
CA THR A 139 -0.35 -7.73 -3.70
C THR A 139 0.35 -6.44 -4.07
N CYS A 140 1.14 -6.50 -5.15
CA CYS A 140 1.74 -5.31 -5.73
C CYS A 140 0.76 -4.59 -6.65
N ASP A 141 0.96 -3.29 -6.83
CA ASP A 141 0.14 -2.43 -7.69
C ASP A 141 -1.33 -2.42 -7.26
N PHE A 142 -1.56 -2.26 -5.95
CA PHE A 142 -2.88 -2.34 -5.34
C PHE A 142 -3.63 -0.98 -5.36
N PRO A 143 -4.97 -0.99 -5.36
CA PRO A 143 -5.77 0.23 -5.28
C PRO A 143 -5.94 0.70 -3.83
N VAL A 144 -5.96 2.02 -3.64
CA VAL A 144 -6.35 2.71 -2.40
C VAL A 144 -7.52 3.64 -2.72
N SER A 145 -8.66 3.44 -2.05
CA SER A 145 -9.86 4.27 -2.25
C SER A 145 -9.94 5.37 -1.19
N VAL A 146 -10.29 6.59 -1.62
CA VAL A 146 -10.45 7.77 -0.77
C VAL A 146 -11.76 8.45 -1.18
N THR A 147 -12.67 8.63 -0.22
CA THR A 147 -13.97 9.26 -0.46
C THR A 147 -14.13 10.47 0.46
N GLU A 148 -14.37 11.64 -0.12
CA GLU A 148 -14.55 12.91 0.57
C GLU A 148 -15.85 13.56 0.10
N ALA A 149 -16.78 13.80 1.03
CA ALA A 149 -18.07 14.42 0.74
C ALA A 149 -18.06 15.91 1.16
N ALA A 150 -18.50 16.77 0.25
CA ALA A 150 -18.61 18.21 0.43
C ALA A 150 -17.33 18.88 0.96
N LEU A 151 -16.15 18.39 0.54
CA LEU A 151 -14.86 18.92 0.97
C LEU A 151 -14.72 20.39 0.57
N GLY A 152 -14.78 21.27 1.57
CA GLY A 152 -14.76 22.72 1.37
C GLY A 152 -13.44 23.26 0.84
N GLN A 153 -13.47 24.49 0.33
CA GLN A 153 -12.30 25.17 -0.22
C GLN A 153 -11.09 25.13 0.73
N THR A 154 -9.91 24.76 0.21
CA THR A 154 -8.65 24.66 0.97
C THR A 154 -8.65 23.67 2.13
N LEU A 155 -9.74 22.93 2.35
CA LEU A 155 -9.81 21.93 3.40
C LEU A 155 -9.13 20.65 2.94
N SER A 156 -8.48 20.02 3.90
CA SER A 156 -7.91 18.69 3.79
C SER A 156 -8.91 17.67 4.28
N GLY A 157 -9.04 16.59 3.52
CA GLY A 157 -9.80 15.41 3.91
C GLY A 157 -9.10 14.61 5.00
N THR A 158 -9.60 13.41 5.24
CA THR A 158 -8.97 12.48 6.19
C THR A 158 -7.89 11.68 5.46
N ALA A 159 -6.73 11.52 6.08
CA ALA A 159 -5.68 10.68 5.54
C ALA A 159 -6.14 9.21 5.53
N VAL A 160 -6.05 8.56 4.38
CA VAL A 160 -6.20 7.11 4.28
C VAL A 160 -4.82 6.49 4.42
N GLU A 161 -4.63 5.72 5.48
CA GLU A 161 -3.37 5.05 5.81
C GLU A 161 -3.39 3.59 5.38
N PHE A 162 -2.22 3.08 4.97
CA PHE A 162 -2.03 1.69 4.54
C PHE A 162 -0.58 1.23 4.73
N GLY A 163 -0.39 -0.04 5.05
CA GLY A 163 0.93 -0.67 5.15
C GLY A 163 1.44 -1.08 3.77
N ALA A 164 2.64 -0.65 3.40
CA ALA A 164 3.25 -1.05 2.14
C ALA A 164 4.78 -0.95 2.15
N TYR A 165 5.41 -1.68 1.24
CA TYR A 165 6.83 -1.54 0.94
C TYR A 165 7.09 -1.44 -0.57
N GLY A 166 8.24 -0.90 -0.94
CA GLY A 166 8.69 -0.83 -2.33
C GLY A 166 9.04 0.59 -2.75
N SER A 167 8.84 0.88 -4.04
CA SER A 167 9.09 2.20 -4.63
C SER A 167 7.91 2.58 -5.51
N LEU A 168 7.20 3.66 -5.16
CA LEU A 168 6.08 4.15 -5.94
C LEU A 168 6.59 4.78 -7.24
N THR A 169 6.25 4.16 -8.36
CA THR A 169 6.74 4.54 -9.70
C THR A 169 5.66 5.18 -10.56
N SER A 170 4.40 4.88 -10.32
CA SER A 170 3.27 5.51 -10.99
C SER A 170 2.07 5.57 -10.05
N LEU A 171 1.25 6.59 -10.23
CA LEU A 171 -0.04 6.73 -9.57
C LEU A 171 -1.13 6.80 -10.63
N ASP A 172 -1.91 5.71 -10.77
CA ASP A 172 -3.09 5.75 -11.64
C ASP A 172 -4.28 6.25 -10.83
N VAL A 173 -4.93 7.30 -11.31
CA VAL A 173 -6.03 7.97 -10.62
C VAL A 173 -7.31 7.71 -11.40
N THR A 174 -8.32 7.16 -10.72
CA THR A 174 -9.70 7.12 -11.19
C THR A 174 -10.57 7.84 -10.18
N MET A 175 -11.30 8.87 -10.60
CA MET A 175 -12.05 9.74 -9.70
C MET A 175 -13.44 10.03 -10.25
N ASP A 176 -14.46 9.66 -9.49
CA ASP A 176 -15.82 10.16 -9.67
C ASP A 176 -15.96 11.48 -8.90
N TRP A 177 -16.15 12.57 -9.66
CA TRP A 177 -16.21 13.93 -9.10
C TRP A 177 -17.57 14.58 -9.36
N SER A 178 -18.06 15.30 -8.35
CA SER A 178 -19.20 16.19 -8.49
C SER A 178 -19.04 17.42 -7.60
N GLN A 179 -19.56 18.57 -8.03
CA GLN A 179 -19.54 19.77 -7.20
C GLN A 179 -20.75 19.83 -6.26
N VAL A 180 -20.53 20.43 -5.09
CA VAL A 180 -21.57 20.92 -4.20
C VAL A 180 -21.66 22.44 -4.41
N ASP A 181 -22.86 22.94 -4.74
CA ASP A 181 -23.23 24.38 -4.78
C ASP A 181 -22.82 25.29 -5.95
N GLY A 182 -22.69 24.83 -7.20
CA GLY A 182 -22.60 25.73 -8.39
C GLY A 182 -21.40 26.71 -8.40
N THR A 183 -20.45 26.52 -7.49
CA THR A 183 -19.35 27.41 -7.10
C THR A 183 -18.13 27.42 -8.03
N GLY A 184 -18.24 26.82 -9.22
CA GLY A 184 -17.18 26.81 -10.22
C GLY A 184 -15.97 25.93 -9.91
N ALA A 185 -16.04 25.03 -8.91
CA ALA A 185 -15.01 24.03 -8.65
C ALA A 185 -14.84 23.08 -9.85
N TRP A 186 -13.63 22.58 -10.05
CA TRP A 186 -13.21 21.64 -11.09
C TRP A 186 -12.62 20.37 -10.48
N PRO A 187 -12.67 19.23 -11.19
CA PRO A 187 -11.94 18.04 -10.78
C PRO A 187 -10.43 18.29 -10.72
N ALA A 188 -9.89 19.17 -11.57
CA ALA A 188 -8.48 19.58 -11.54
C ALA A 188 -8.06 20.37 -10.27
N ASP A 189 -9.02 20.77 -9.44
CA ASP A 189 -8.70 21.46 -8.17
C ASP A 189 -8.14 20.50 -7.13
N MET A 190 -8.28 19.19 -7.34
CA MET A 190 -7.75 18.18 -6.43
C MET A 190 -6.23 18.34 -6.24
N LEU A 191 -5.81 18.52 -5.00
CA LEU A 191 -4.45 18.36 -4.55
C LEU A 191 -4.37 17.04 -3.78
N ILE A 192 -3.34 16.25 -4.03
CA ILE A 192 -3.08 15.01 -3.30
C ILE A 192 -1.80 15.18 -2.52
N GLU A 193 -1.81 14.77 -1.25
CA GLU A 193 -0.61 14.56 -0.46
C GLU A 193 -0.39 13.07 -0.25
N ILE A 194 0.84 12.59 -0.49
CA ILE A 194 1.27 11.21 -0.26
C ILE A 194 2.32 11.23 0.86
N GLY A 195 2.01 10.62 1.99
CA GLY A 195 2.93 10.41 3.12
C GLY A 195 3.74 9.14 2.94
N LEU A 196 5.04 9.22 3.28
CA LEU A 196 5.99 8.13 3.20
C LEU A 196 6.29 7.55 4.61
N PRO A 197 6.75 6.29 4.69
CA PRO A 197 7.09 5.66 5.97
C PRO A 197 8.16 6.36 6.80
N ASP A 198 9.02 7.18 6.18
CA ASP A 198 10.04 7.96 6.88
C ASP A 198 9.52 9.27 7.50
N GLY A 199 8.21 9.53 7.37
CA GLY A 199 7.54 10.74 7.83
C GLY A 199 7.67 11.94 6.88
N SER A 200 8.35 11.77 5.74
CA SER A 200 8.31 12.76 4.66
C SER A 200 7.02 12.64 3.85
N CYS A 201 6.74 13.63 3.00
CA CYS A 201 5.59 13.58 2.11
C CYS A 201 5.80 14.40 0.83
N VAL A 202 5.04 14.07 -0.20
CA VAL A 202 4.99 14.79 -1.48
C VAL A 202 3.58 15.22 -1.84
N ALA A 203 3.46 16.27 -2.65
CA ALA A 203 2.17 16.81 -3.09
C ALA A 203 2.08 16.91 -4.62
N LEU A 204 0.91 16.59 -5.16
CA LEU A 204 0.62 16.52 -6.59
C LEU A 204 -0.69 17.22 -6.91
N GLY A 205 -0.69 18.12 -7.89
CA GLY A 205 -1.89 18.80 -8.34
C GLY A 205 -2.17 20.09 -7.58
N GLY A 206 -3.45 20.38 -7.35
CA GLY A 206 -3.91 21.65 -6.77
C GLY A 206 -3.91 22.80 -7.78
N TYR A 207 -5.02 23.54 -7.83
CA TYR A 207 -5.16 24.64 -8.78
C TYR A 207 -4.36 25.87 -8.33
N ASP A 208 -4.71 26.41 -7.16
CA ASP A 208 -4.09 27.60 -6.57
C ASP A 208 -3.59 27.35 -5.13
N VAL A 209 -3.84 26.16 -4.59
CA VAL A 209 -3.26 25.68 -3.34
C VAL A 209 -2.06 24.79 -3.62
N THR A 210 -0.97 25.03 -2.90
CA THR A 210 0.17 24.13 -2.80
C THR A 210 0.24 23.57 -1.39
N SER A 211 0.77 22.36 -1.23
CA SER A 211 1.02 21.82 0.11
C SER A 211 1.99 22.72 0.88
N ALA A 212 1.65 23.00 2.15
CA ALA A 212 2.48 23.77 3.06
C ALA A 212 3.58 22.93 3.73
N THR A 213 3.42 21.61 3.74
CA THR A 213 4.21 20.64 4.51
C THR A 213 4.96 19.66 3.62
N CYS A 214 4.38 19.29 2.48
CA CYS A 214 4.91 18.27 1.58
C CYS A 214 5.69 18.88 0.40
N THR A 215 6.63 18.09 -0.14
CA THR A 215 7.40 18.49 -1.32
C THR A 215 6.50 18.50 -2.55
N ASN A 216 6.26 19.67 -3.13
CA ASN A 216 5.40 19.80 -4.30
C ASN A 216 6.11 19.29 -5.57
N LEU A 217 5.53 18.30 -6.24
CA LEU A 217 6.07 17.69 -7.47
C LEU A 217 5.46 18.26 -8.76
N GLY A 218 4.36 19.00 -8.66
CA GLY A 218 3.74 19.69 -9.78
C GLY A 218 2.35 20.23 -9.42
N ASN A 219 1.94 21.32 -10.05
CA ASN A 219 0.60 21.87 -9.89
C ASN A 219 -0.40 21.23 -10.87
N TYR A 220 -1.68 21.60 -10.81
CA TYR A 220 -2.71 21.04 -11.68
C TYR A 220 -2.34 21.04 -13.17
N ALA A 221 -1.69 22.10 -13.68
CA ALA A 221 -1.36 22.21 -15.10
C ALA A 221 -0.23 21.26 -15.55
N ALA A 222 0.58 20.79 -14.59
CA ALA A 222 1.64 19.82 -14.83
C ALA A 222 1.19 18.37 -14.59
N VAL A 223 0.24 18.17 -13.67
CA VAL A 223 -0.16 16.84 -13.17
C VAL A 223 -1.48 16.38 -13.78
N TRP A 224 -2.48 17.26 -13.88
CA TRP A 224 -3.82 16.91 -14.33
C TRP A 224 -4.02 17.21 -15.83
N PRO A 225 -4.71 16.33 -16.57
CA PRO A 225 -5.06 16.60 -17.96
C PRO A 225 -5.92 17.87 -18.09
N GLU A 226 -5.76 18.62 -19.19
CA GLU A 226 -6.61 19.81 -19.47
C GLU A 226 -8.12 19.48 -19.50
N SER A 227 -8.49 18.24 -19.79
CA SER A 227 -9.88 17.77 -19.77
C SER A 227 -10.52 17.80 -18.38
N TRP A 228 -9.74 17.91 -17.31
CA TRP A 228 -10.21 18.06 -15.93
C TRP A 228 -10.57 19.52 -15.57
N ALA A 229 -10.29 20.49 -16.45
CA ALA A 229 -10.64 21.90 -16.22
C ALA A 229 -12.08 22.20 -16.69
N VAL A 230 -13.06 21.50 -16.11
CA VAL A 230 -14.48 21.60 -16.46
C VAL A 230 -15.36 21.55 -15.20
N THR A 231 -16.59 22.04 -15.28
CA THR A 231 -17.55 22.00 -14.16
C THR A 231 -18.53 20.82 -14.25
N THR A 232 -18.31 19.89 -15.18
CA THR A 232 -19.23 18.77 -15.41
C THR A 232 -18.92 17.63 -14.46
N ALA A 233 -19.91 17.16 -13.70
CA ALA A 233 -19.75 15.96 -12.88
C ALA A 233 -19.51 14.71 -13.76
N GLY A 234 -18.71 13.78 -13.26
CA GLY A 234 -18.43 12.52 -13.95
C GLY A 234 -17.14 11.84 -13.49
N THR A 235 -16.78 10.79 -14.22
CA THR A 235 -15.57 10.01 -13.97
C THR A 235 -14.39 10.58 -14.75
N TYR A 236 -13.27 10.75 -14.06
CA TYR A 236 -12.03 11.30 -14.57
C TYR A 236 -10.89 10.32 -14.30
N THR A 237 -10.04 10.08 -15.30
CA THR A 237 -8.89 9.18 -15.15
C THR A 237 -7.61 9.82 -15.67
N THR A 238 -6.49 9.48 -15.03
CA THR A 238 -5.15 9.83 -15.48
C THR A 238 -4.11 8.88 -14.89
N SER A 239 -2.89 8.95 -15.39
CA SER A 239 -1.72 8.27 -14.83
C SER A 239 -0.61 9.29 -14.63
N VAL A 240 0.02 9.28 -13.46
CA VAL A 240 1.10 10.21 -13.08
C VAL A 240 2.39 9.41 -12.91
N ASP A 241 3.40 9.71 -13.72
CA ASP A 241 4.74 9.11 -13.60
C ASP A 241 5.48 9.69 -12.40
N LEU A 242 5.84 8.82 -11.45
CA LEU A 242 6.56 9.14 -10.22
C LEU A 242 7.92 8.44 -10.14
N SER A 243 8.36 7.77 -11.22
CA SER A 243 9.61 7.00 -11.25
C SER A 243 10.86 7.83 -10.93
N GLY A 244 10.83 9.13 -11.25
CA GLY A 244 11.89 10.08 -10.93
C GLY A 244 11.78 10.75 -9.56
N ALA A 245 10.71 10.53 -8.81
CA ALA A 245 10.45 11.21 -7.53
C ALA A 245 11.15 10.54 -6.34
N GLY A 246 11.64 9.30 -6.51
CA GLY A 246 12.41 8.60 -5.47
C GLY A 246 11.59 8.23 -4.24
N LEU A 247 10.30 7.96 -4.42
CA LEU A 247 9.36 7.65 -3.33
C LEU A 247 9.48 6.17 -2.97
N SER A 248 10.21 5.85 -1.92
CA SER A 248 10.42 4.47 -1.49
C SER A 248 10.46 4.33 0.03
N GLY A 249 10.17 3.13 0.51
CA GLY A 249 10.12 2.85 1.94
C GLY A 249 9.42 1.54 2.23
N SER A 250 9.41 1.17 3.50
CA SER A 250 8.62 0.08 4.06
C SER A 250 8.02 0.59 5.37
N GLY A 251 6.71 0.45 5.54
CA GLY A 251 5.98 0.93 6.70
C GLY A 251 4.65 1.58 6.33
N LEU A 252 4.23 2.54 7.15
CA LEU A 252 2.95 3.23 6.98
C LEU A 252 3.05 4.30 5.89
N TRP A 253 2.23 4.16 4.87
CA TRP A 253 2.00 5.16 3.84
C TRP A 253 0.65 5.83 4.08
N SER A 254 0.48 7.04 3.55
CA SER A 254 -0.81 7.71 3.59
C SER A 254 -1.10 8.46 2.31
N ILE A 255 -2.38 8.63 2.00
CA ILE A 255 -2.86 9.49 0.92
C ILE A 255 -3.98 10.39 1.43
N THR A 256 -3.92 11.67 1.11
CA THR A 256 -4.90 12.67 1.54
C THR A 256 -5.32 13.52 0.35
N ILE A 257 -6.62 13.77 0.23
CA ILE A 257 -7.16 14.71 -0.76
C ILE A 257 -7.36 16.08 -0.11
N ILE A 258 -7.02 17.12 -0.85
CA ILE A 258 -7.25 18.52 -0.49
C ILE A 258 -8.02 19.18 -1.63
N ASN A 259 -9.07 19.94 -1.31
CA ASN A 259 -9.71 20.80 -2.30
C ASN A 259 -8.83 22.04 -2.53
N GLY A 260 -8.04 22.00 -3.59
CA GLY A 260 -6.97 22.95 -3.88
C GLY A 260 -7.40 24.19 -4.63
N TRP A 261 -8.66 24.63 -4.47
CA TRP A 261 -9.19 25.88 -5.04
C TRP A 261 -9.60 26.88 -3.95
N THR A 262 -8.98 28.06 -3.92
CA THR A 262 -9.16 29.08 -2.86
C THR A 262 -10.41 29.96 -3.01
N ALA A 263 -11.03 29.98 -4.20
CA ALA A 263 -12.07 30.95 -4.55
C ALA A 263 -13.44 30.33 -4.87
N GLY A 264 -13.72 29.12 -4.39
CA GLY A 264 -14.83 28.27 -4.86
C GLY A 264 -15.45 27.48 -3.71
N GLY A 265 -16.28 26.48 -4.03
CA GLY A 265 -17.08 25.77 -3.04
C GLY A 265 -16.64 24.34 -2.82
N SER A 266 -17.56 23.56 -2.27
CA SER A 266 -17.30 22.19 -1.87
C SER A 266 -17.31 21.23 -3.06
N SER A 267 -16.46 20.20 -2.99
CA SER A 267 -16.38 19.12 -3.99
C SER A 267 -16.61 17.77 -3.31
N ASN A 268 -17.28 16.87 -4.01
CA ASN A 268 -17.28 15.45 -3.67
C ASN A 268 -16.20 14.77 -4.51
N TYR A 269 -15.30 14.07 -3.84
CA TYR A 269 -14.27 13.24 -4.46
C TYR A 269 -14.52 11.79 -4.07
N ASP A 270 -14.73 10.92 -5.03
CA ASP A 270 -14.68 9.46 -4.82
C ASP A 270 -13.58 8.91 -5.72
N ALA A 271 -12.39 8.75 -5.15
CA ALA A 271 -11.17 8.46 -5.90
C ALA A 271 -10.60 7.10 -5.53
N THR A 272 -10.06 6.42 -6.53
CA THR A 272 -9.23 5.22 -6.38
C THR A 272 -7.87 5.48 -7.01
N PHE A 273 -6.83 5.21 -6.23
CA PHE A 273 -5.43 5.40 -6.55
C PHE A 273 -4.74 4.06 -6.65
N THR A 274 -4.27 3.66 -7.84
CA THR A 274 -3.44 2.46 -7.98
C THR A 274 -1.98 2.81 -7.70
N MET A 275 -1.41 2.16 -6.69
CA MET A 275 -0.08 2.45 -6.16
C MET A 275 1.00 1.59 -6.83
N THR A 276 1.29 1.87 -8.10
CA THR A 276 2.18 1.02 -8.92
C THR A 276 3.63 1.06 -8.42
N GLY A 277 4.19 -0.11 -8.13
CA GLY A 277 5.54 -0.31 -7.57
C GLY A 277 5.59 -0.46 -6.05
N LEU A 278 4.44 -0.35 -5.38
CA LEU A 278 4.28 -0.75 -3.98
C LEU A 278 3.62 -2.11 -3.88
N CYS A 279 3.97 -2.85 -2.84
CA CYS A 279 3.32 -4.10 -2.42
C CYS A 279 2.77 -3.91 -1.01
N THR A 280 1.60 -4.50 -0.73
CA THR A 280 0.97 -4.46 0.60
C THR A 280 1.89 -5.04 1.67
N SER A 281 1.78 -4.54 2.90
CA SER A 281 2.54 -5.03 4.06
C SER A 281 1.64 -5.11 5.26
N ASP A 282 1.37 -6.33 5.73
CA ASP A 282 0.51 -6.57 6.89
C ASP A 282 1.29 -6.54 8.22
N ASP A 283 2.62 -6.46 8.14
CA ASP A 283 3.51 -6.27 9.30
C ASP A 283 3.51 -4.84 9.85
N VAL A 284 2.67 -3.97 9.27
CA VAL A 284 2.55 -2.56 9.67
C VAL A 284 1.26 -2.38 10.47
N ASP A 285 1.42 -2.08 11.75
CA ASP A 285 0.30 -1.61 12.58
C ASP A 285 -0.21 -0.27 12.00
N ILE A 286 -1.46 -0.25 11.55
CA ILE A 286 -2.18 0.92 11.07
C ILE A 286 -3.05 1.41 12.24
N PRO A 287 -2.69 2.52 12.92
CA PRO A 287 -3.45 3.03 14.04
C PRO A 287 -4.78 3.62 13.59
N GLY A 288 -5.85 3.37 14.33
CA GLY A 288 -7.12 4.04 14.12
C GLY A 288 -8.27 3.35 14.84
N CYS A 289 -9.48 3.87 14.68
CA CYS A 289 -10.63 3.23 15.29
C CYS A 289 -11.00 1.91 14.58
N THR A 290 -10.92 0.79 15.28
CA THR A 290 -11.25 -0.55 14.75
C THR A 290 -12.71 -0.96 14.97
N ASP A 291 -13.52 -0.13 15.66
CA ASP A 291 -14.93 -0.42 15.94
C ASP A 291 -15.84 0.10 14.83
N ALA A 292 -16.45 -0.81 14.07
CA ALA A 292 -17.35 -0.48 12.96
C ALA A 292 -18.62 0.30 13.36
N SER A 293 -18.90 0.45 14.66
CA SER A 293 -19.99 1.28 15.17
C SER A 293 -19.57 2.72 15.52
N ALA A 294 -18.27 3.04 15.44
CA ALA A 294 -17.79 4.39 15.63
C ALA A 294 -17.98 5.26 14.37
N CYS A 295 -18.22 6.54 14.59
CA CYS A 295 -18.38 7.56 13.55
C CYS A 295 -17.11 7.77 12.71
N ASN A 296 -15.94 7.48 13.28
CA ASN A 296 -14.64 7.56 12.61
C ASN A 296 -14.00 6.18 12.44
N TYR A 297 -14.81 5.12 12.33
CA TYR A 297 -14.31 3.78 12.00
C TYR A 297 -13.38 3.82 10.78
N ASN A 298 -12.16 3.30 10.96
CA ASN A 298 -11.19 3.16 9.90
C ASN A 298 -11.13 1.67 9.49
N PRO A 299 -11.66 1.28 8.32
CA PRO A 299 -11.63 -0.11 7.87
C PRO A 299 -10.22 -0.65 7.61
N ASN A 300 -9.21 0.22 7.50
CA ASN A 300 -7.82 -0.16 7.33
C ASN A 300 -7.05 -0.25 8.66
N ALA A 301 -7.64 0.17 9.79
CA ALA A 301 -6.94 0.12 11.08
C ALA A 301 -6.74 -1.33 11.54
N THR A 302 -5.49 -1.70 11.83
CA THR A 302 -5.12 -3.01 12.38
C THR A 302 -4.92 -2.96 13.90
N VAL A 303 -4.77 -1.76 14.47
CA VAL A 303 -4.67 -1.54 15.92
C VAL A 303 -5.55 -0.37 16.38
N ASP A 304 -6.33 -0.61 17.44
CA ASP A 304 -7.11 0.44 18.10
C ASP A 304 -6.17 1.41 18.82
N ASP A 305 -6.16 2.67 18.37
CA ASP A 305 -5.38 3.75 18.96
C ASP A 305 -6.17 4.54 20.03
N GLY A 306 -7.41 4.13 20.31
CA GLY A 306 -8.32 4.80 21.23
C GLY A 306 -8.98 6.05 20.65
N SER A 307 -8.88 6.29 19.33
CA SER A 307 -9.50 7.43 18.66
C SER A 307 -11.00 7.27 18.39
N CYS A 308 -11.60 6.10 18.65
CA CYS A 308 -13.01 5.83 18.36
C CYS A 308 -13.95 6.89 18.95
N ASP A 309 -14.66 7.59 18.05
CA ASP A 309 -15.66 8.61 18.34
C ASP A 309 -17.04 8.06 18.00
N PHE A 310 -17.90 7.98 19.00
CA PHE A 310 -19.28 7.49 18.86
C PHE A 310 -20.31 8.62 18.87
N ALA A 311 -19.88 9.88 19.01
CA ALA A 311 -20.76 11.01 19.26
C ALA A 311 -20.85 11.99 18.09
N SER A 312 -19.81 12.14 17.26
CA SER A 312 -19.81 13.17 16.20
C SER A 312 -20.87 12.98 15.12
N CYS A 313 -21.24 11.73 14.81
CA CYS A 313 -22.28 11.37 13.86
C CYS A 313 -23.65 11.12 14.51
N SER A 314 -23.75 11.31 15.82
CA SER A 314 -24.99 11.20 16.58
C SER A 314 -25.82 12.49 16.48
N GLY A 315 -27.13 12.35 16.29
CA GLY A 315 -28.07 13.46 16.30
C GLY A 315 -29.43 13.04 15.76
N CYS A 316 -30.37 13.98 15.65
CA CYS A 316 -31.67 13.63 15.10
C CYS A 316 -31.59 13.31 13.60
N THR A 317 -31.90 12.07 13.23
CA THR A 317 -31.90 11.59 11.83
C THR A 317 -33.26 11.70 11.14
N ASP A 318 -34.31 12.03 11.87
CA ASP A 318 -35.66 12.20 11.32
C ASP A 318 -35.81 13.56 10.64
N ALA A 319 -35.91 13.56 9.31
CA ALA A 319 -36.10 14.78 8.50
C ALA A 319 -37.40 15.55 8.81
N SER A 320 -38.33 14.96 9.55
CA SER A 320 -39.56 15.62 10.02
C SER A 320 -39.42 16.28 11.40
N ALA A 321 -38.29 16.13 12.09
CA ALA A 321 -38.03 16.79 13.36
C ALA A 321 -37.53 18.24 13.19
N CYS A 322 -37.82 19.07 14.16
CA CYS A 322 -37.41 20.47 14.22
C CYS A 322 -35.89 20.65 14.35
N ASN A 323 -35.21 19.71 14.99
CA ASN A 323 -33.77 19.69 15.16
C ASN A 323 -33.08 18.63 14.27
N TYR A 324 -33.71 18.26 13.15
CA TYR A 324 -33.10 17.37 12.17
C TYR A 324 -31.67 17.81 11.84
N ASN A 325 -30.72 16.91 12.01
CA ASN A 325 -29.33 17.11 11.66
C ASN A 325 -29.03 16.31 10.39
N PRO A 326 -28.85 16.96 9.22
CA PRO A 326 -28.56 16.26 7.98
C PRO A 326 -27.19 15.56 7.98
N ASN A 327 -26.32 15.86 8.94
CA ASN A 327 -25.01 15.21 9.11
C ASN A 327 -25.03 14.07 10.14
N ALA A 328 -26.16 13.83 10.82
CA ALA A 328 -26.29 12.70 11.73
C ALA A 328 -26.57 11.43 10.94
N THR A 329 -25.82 10.37 11.23
CA THR A 329 -26.04 9.02 10.68
C THR A 329 -26.66 8.08 11.71
N GLU A 330 -26.51 8.40 13.00
CA GLU A 330 -27.03 7.62 14.12
C GLU A 330 -28.03 8.47 14.94
N ASP A 331 -29.23 7.91 15.18
CA ASP A 331 -30.24 8.57 16.01
C ASP A 331 -29.88 8.46 17.50
N ASP A 332 -29.63 9.58 18.15
CA ASP A 332 -29.34 9.66 19.59
C ASP A 332 -30.60 9.86 20.44
N GLY A 333 -31.78 9.83 19.82
CA GLY A 333 -33.06 10.09 20.47
C GLY A 333 -33.29 11.57 20.81
N SER A 334 -32.48 12.48 20.27
CA SER A 334 -32.65 13.92 20.48
C SER A 334 -33.76 14.55 19.63
N CYS A 335 -34.37 13.80 18.71
CA CYS A 335 -35.42 14.32 17.82
C CYS A 335 -36.57 15.02 18.57
N GLU A 336 -36.79 16.27 18.21
CA GLU A 336 -37.73 17.20 18.83
C GLU A 336 -38.72 17.69 17.77
N PHE A 337 -40.01 17.67 18.09
CA PHE A 337 -41.09 17.90 17.12
C PHE A 337 -42.04 19.04 17.51
N THR A 338 -41.67 19.88 18.48
CA THR A 338 -42.58 20.89 19.05
C THR A 338 -42.06 22.33 18.97
N SER A 339 -40.75 22.54 18.77
CA SER A 339 -40.17 23.88 18.77
C SER A 339 -40.43 24.67 17.48
N CYS A 340 -40.76 23.97 16.40
CA CYS A 340 -41.01 24.52 15.07
C CYS A 340 -42.44 24.27 14.58
N VAL A 341 -43.36 23.94 15.48
CA VAL A 341 -44.77 23.74 15.14
C VAL A 341 -45.54 25.05 15.21
N GLY A 342 -46.51 25.21 14.31
CA GLY A 342 -47.39 26.37 14.28
C GLY A 342 -48.13 26.42 12.94
N CYS A 343 -48.92 27.48 12.72
CA CYS A 343 -49.65 27.59 11.46
C CYS A 343 -48.70 27.90 10.29
N THR A 344 -48.56 26.97 9.34
CA THR A 344 -47.70 27.13 8.17
C THR A 344 -48.41 27.71 6.94
N ASP A 345 -49.72 27.98 7.01
CA ASP A 345 -50.50 28.54 5.90
C ASP A 345 -50.31 30.08 5.84
N PRO A 346 -49.64 30.63 4.81
CA PRO A 346 -49.41 32.07 4.69
C PRO A 346 -50.69 32.91 4.55
N SER A 347 -51.83 32.25 4.26
CA SER A 347 -53.14 32.89 4.17
C SER A 347 -53.91 32.94 5.49
N ALA A 348 -53.46 32.21 6.51
CA ALA A 348 -54.07 32.21 7.84
C ALA A 348 -53.71 33.47 8.63
N CYS A 349 -54.62 33.91 9.50
CA CYS A 349 -54.44 35.14 10.28
C CYS A 349 -53.48 34.98 11.47
N ASN A 350 -53.14 33.75 11.85
CA ASN A 350 -52.13 33.41 12.86
C ASN A 350 -50.93 32.66 12.24
N TYR A 351 -50.68 32.86 10.95
CA TYR A 351 -49.50 32.32 10.27
C TYR A 351 -48.22 32.61 11.07
N ASP A 352 -47.43 31.56 11.30
CA ASP A 352 -46.13 31.64 11.95
C ASP A 352 -45.04 31.34 10.91
N ALA A 353 -44.30 32.38 10.52
CA ALA A 353 -43.22 32.25 9.56
C ALA A 353 -42.01 31.44 10.08
N SER A 354 -41.95 31.16 11.38
CA SER A 354 -40.93 30.30 11.99
C SER A 354 -41.37 28.83 12.10
N ALA A 355 -42.66 28.54 11.88
CA ALA A 355 -43.16 27.18 11.87
C ALA A 355 -42.79 26.47 10.57
N THR A 356 -42.25 25.25 10.69
CA THR A 356 -41.98 24.34 9.56
C THR A 356 -42.89 23.13 9.57
N ILE A 357 -43.62 22.90 10.66
CA ILE A 357 -44.58 21.81 10.84
C ILE A 357 -45.96 22.39 11.20
N ASP A 358 -46.99 22.05 10.44
CA ASP A 358 -48.36 22.45 10.74
C ASP A 358 -48.93 21.67 11.93
N ASP A 359 -49.30 22.38 13.01
CA ASP A 359 -49.98 21.80 14.17
C ASP A 359 -51.51 21.83 14.05
N GLY A 360 -52.04 22.31 12.92
CA GLY A 360 -53.47 22.50 12.72
C GLY A 360 -54.04 23.68 13.49
N SER A 361 -53.20 24.57 14.02
CA SER A 361 -53.64 25.80 14.70
C SER A 361 -54.10 26.89 13.74
N CYS A 362 -53.98 26.72 12.41
CA CYS A 362 -54.34 27.75 11.44
C CYS A 362 -55.80 28.25 11.59
N LEU A 363 -55.92 29.57 11.75
CA LEU A 363 -57.18 30.28 11.93
C LEU A 363 -57.46 31.17 10.72
N GLN A 364 -58.73 31.32 10.42
CA GLN A 364 -59.22 32.27 9.43
C GLN A 364 -59.81 33.51 10.09
N LEU A 365 -59.82 34.61 9.37
CA LEU A 365 -60.59 35.79 9.76
C LEU A 365 -62.08 35.48 9.65
N ASP A 366 -62.84 35.83 10.69
CA ASP A 366 -64.30 35.85 10.59
C ASP A 366 -64.80 37.05 9.78
N ALA A 367 -66.12 37.18 9.57
CA ALA A 367 -66.66 38.31 8.82
C ALA A 367 -66.50 39.66 9.54
N CYS A 368 -66.09 39.65 10.81
CA CYS A 368 -65.76 40.82 11.61
C CYS A 368 -64.26 41.18 11.55
N GLY A 369 -63.44 40.39 10.83
CA GLY A 369 -61.99 40.57 10.75
C GLY A 369 -61.24 40.10 12.01
N VAL A 370 -61.84 39.25 12.83
CA VAL A 370 -61.22 38.68 14.04
C VAL A 370 -60.64 37.31 13.72
N CYS A 371 -59.38 37.10 14.07
CA CYS A 371 -58.69 35.82 13.85
C CYS A 371 -59.28 34.72 14.74
N GLY A 372 -59.82 33.65 14.14
CA GLY A 372 -60.53 32.58 14.86
C GLY A 372 -61.84 33.01 15.51
N GLY A 373 -62.43 34.13 15.06
CA GLY A 373 -63.67 34.66 15.59
C GLY A 373 -64.90 33.79 15.26
N ASP A 374 -65.94 33.91 16.08
CA ASP A 374 -67.23 33.23 15.91
C ASP A 374 -68.32 34.15 15.33
N ASN A 375 -67.91 35.30 14.77
CA ASN A 375 -68.80 36.30 14.18
C ASN A 375 -69.71 37.04 15.18
N SER A 376 -69.45 36.93 16.50
CA SER A 376 -70.27 37.58 17.55
C SER A 376 -69.79 38.98 17.95
N SER A 377 -68.54 39.33 17.65
CA SER A 377 -67.88 40.57 18.11
C SER A 377 -67.91 41.72 17.10
N CYS A 378 -68.66 41.61 16.01
CA CYS A 378 -68.86 42.66 15.00
C CYS A 378 -69.40 43.96 15.64
N SER A 379 -68.50 44.79 16.15
CA SER A 379 -68.83 46.05 16.82
C SER A 379 -68.62 47.21 15.83
N GLY A 380 -69.60 47.39 14.95
CA GLY A 380 -69.68 48.46 13.92
C GLY A 380 -68.99 48.07 12.61
N CYS A 381 -69.64 47.95 11.45
CA CYS A 381 -70.80 48.68 10.93
C CYS A 381 -71.74 47.76 10.14
N THR A 382 -73.02 47.73 10.49
CA THR A 382 -74.09 47.35 9.57
C THR A 382 -74.31 48.49 8.58
N ASN A 383 -73.68 48.46 7.40
CA ASN A 383 -74.17 49.25 6.27
C ASN A 383 -75.26 48.43 5.55
N PRO A 384 -76.54 48.83 5.56
CA PRO A 384 -77.62 48.11 4.90
C PRO A 384 -77.69 48.36 3.37
N GLU A 385 -76.74 49.08 2.78
CA GLU A 385 -76.75 49.44 1.34
C GLU A 385 -75.66 48.74 0.50
N ALA A 386 -75.17 47.58 0.92
CA ALA A 386 -74.41 46.66 0.08
C ALA A 386 -75.31 45.54 -0.48
#